data_AF-A0A6N7YJY2-F1
#
_entry.id   AF-A0A6N7YJY2-F1
#
_cell.length_a   1.000
_cell.length_b   1.000
_cell.length_c   1.000
_cell.angle_alpha   90.00
_cell.angle_beta   90.00
_cell.angle_gamma   90.00
#
_symmetry.space_group_name_H-M   'P 1'
#
loop_
_entity.id
_entity.type
_entity.pdbx_description
1 polymer ?
#
loop_
_entity_poly.entity_id
_entity_poly.type
_entity_poly.pdbx_seq_one_letter_code
_entity_poly.pdbx_strand_id
1 'polypeptide(L)'
;MVGVPETTAGVQSMSRQWTWLEQQGLIRTSRQGRHRRIVLLREDGSRTPYTHPGATDEHRAVPEGNYLQLPYAYWRMAYDERLSMSAKLVLLICVSLQDEFILPVTHAAKWYGLSATRIHDGLTQLRHLDLLEMRVVSRPAPLTERGVTFERYYTLKPPLRLPETTRQL
;
A
#
# COMPACT_ATOMS: atom_id res chain seq x y z
N MET A 1 14.27 4.18 -21.50
CA MET A 1 15.59 4.76 -21.17
C MET A 1 15.32 6.05 -20.42
N VAL A 2 15.41 6.06 -19.09
CA VAL A 2 15.18 7.29 -18.30
C VAL A 2 16.40 8.20 -18.50
N GLY A 3 16.18 9.39 -19.04
CA GLY A 3 17.25 10.35 -19.31
C GLY A 3 17.94 10.75 -18.01
N VAL A 4 19.25 10.55 -17.95
CA VAL A 4 20.08 11.06 -16.85
C VAL A 4 20.20 12.58 -17.05
N PRO A 5 19.95 13.41 -16.03
CA PRO A 5 20.13 14.86 -16.14
C PRO A 5 21.60 15.19 -16.45
N GLU A 6 21.83 15.87 -17.57
CA GLU A 6 23.17 16.25 -18.06
C GLU A 6 23.75 17.49 -17.35
N THR A 7 22.96 18.18 -16.54
CA THR A 7 23.41 19.38 -15.80
C THR A 7 24.18 18.98 -14.53
N THR A 8 25.31 19.65 -14.24
CA THR A 8 26.14 19.43 -13.04
C THR A 8 25.34 19.41 -11.73
N ALA A 9 24.31 20.27 -11.61
CA ALA A 9 23.40 20.30 -10.46
C ALA A 9 22.54 19.02 -10.36
N GLY A 10 22.10 18.47 -11.49
CA GLY A 10 21.36 17.20 -11.56
C GLY A 10 22.23 16.01 -11.17
N VAL A 11 23.49 15.98 -11.63
CA VAL A 11 24.46 14.94 -11.27
C VAL A 11 24.78 14.94 -9.77
N GLN A 12 24.93 16.13 -9.16
CA GLN A 12 25.14 16.24 -7.72
C GLN A 12 23.90 15.83 -6.91
N SER A 13 22.71 16.21 -7.36
CA SER A 13 21.43 15.80 -6.73
C SER A 13 21.25 14.28 -6.76
N MET A 14 21.49 13.66 -7.92
CA MET A 14 21.45 12.19 -8.04
C MET A 14 22.48 11.52 -7.16
N SER A 15 23.71 12.03 -7.11
CA SER A 15 24.77 11.46 -6.26
C SER A 15 24.35 11.44 -4.78
N ARG A 16 23.71 12.52 -4.30
CA ARG A 16 23.15 12.58 -2.94
C ARG A 16 22.01 11.57 -2.74
N GLN A 17 21.10 11.44 -3.70
CA GLN A 17 20.00 10.47 -3.64
C GLN A 17 20.53 9.03 -3.60
N TRP A 18 21.54 8.70 -4.41
CA TRP A 18 22.17 7.39 -4.39
C TRP A 18 22.85 7.09 -3.05
N THR A 19 23.59 8.06 -2.50
CA THR A 19 24.21 7.90 -1.18
C THR A 19 23.15 7.71 -0.10
N TRP A 20 22.05 8.46 -0.15
CA TRP A 20 20.94 8.30 0.80
C TRP A 20 20.30 6.90 0.68
N LEU A 21 19.99 6.43 -0.53
CA LEU A 21 19.44 5.10 -0.76
C LEU A 21 20.37 3.97 -0.27
N GLU A 22 21.69 4.14 -0.45
CA GLU A 22 22.70 3.19 0.02
C GLU A 22 22.80 3.20 1.55
N GLN A 23 22.72 4.38 2.19
CA GLN A 23 22.66 4.50 3.65
C GLN A 23 21.38 3.88 4.24
N GLN A 24 20.25 4.00 3.56
CA GLN A 24 19.00 3.34 3.96
C GLN A 24 19.01 1.83 3.69
N GLY A 25 20.05 1.29 3.04
CA GLY A 25 20.15 -0.14 2.73
C GLY A 25 19.17 -0.60 1.64
N LEU A 26 18.68 0.31 0.79
CA LEU A 26 17.75 0.03 -0.31
C LEU A 26 18.47 -0.31 -1.62
N ILE A 27 19.72 0.12 -1.75
CA ILE A 27 20.58 -0.23 -2.89
C ILE A 27 21.97 -0.57 -2.41
N ARG A 28 22.68 -1.37 -3.21
CA ARG A 28 24.13 -1.53 -3.13
C ARG A 28 24.75 -1.03 -4.40
N THR A 29 25.78 -0.20 -4.28
CA THR A 29 26.48 0.30 -5.45
C THR A 29 27.91 -0.22 -5.54
N SER A 30 28.36 -0.50 -6.75
CA SER A 30 29.74 -0.90 -7.02
C SER A 30 30.21 -0.29 -8.33
N ARG A 31 31.53 -0.19 -8.51
CA ARG A 31 32.12 0.24 -9.78
C ARG A 31 32.27 -0.96 -10.70
N GLN A 32 31.82 -0.82 -11.94
CA GLN A 32 32.04 -1.78 -13.02
C GLN A 32 32.65 -1.03 -14.21
N GLY A 33 33.99 -0.96 -14.22
CA GLY A 33 34.73 -0.13 -15.18
C GLY A 33 34.38 1.36 -15.03
N ARG A 34 33.96 1.99 -16.13
CA ARG A 34 33.53 3.40 -16.18
C ARG A 34 32.09 3.63 -15.70
N HIS A 35 31.33 2.56 -15.44
CA HIS A 35 29.93 2.64 -15.04
C HIS A 35 29.74 2.26 -13.57
N ARG A 36 28.71 2.84 -12.95
CA ARG A 36 28.23 2.42 -11.63
C ARG A 36 27.23 1.30 -11.82
N ARG A 37 27.49 0.15 -11.21
CA ARG A 37 26.52 -0.94 -11.09
C ARG A 37 25.68 -0.69 -9.85
N ILE A 38 24.36 -0.78 -10.00
CA ILE A 38 23.39 -0.60 -8.92
C ILE A 38 22.65 -1.92 -8.78
N VAL A 39 22.60 -2.45 -7.56
CA VAL A 39 21.82 -3.63 -7.19
C VAL A 39 20.75 -3.18 -6.21
N LEU A 40 19.49 -3.48 -6.52
CA LEU A 40 18.37 -3.21 -5.62
C LEU A 40 18.38 -4.21 -4.46
N LEU A 41 18.08 -3.74 -3.25
CA LEU A 41 17.99 -4.57 -2.05
C LEU A 41 16.54 -4.61 -1.55
N ARG A 42 16.20 -5.64 -0.78
CA ARG A 42 14.88 -5.77 -0.13
C ARG A 42 14.66 -4.65 0.90
N GLU A 43 13.43 -4.16 0.95
CA GLU A 43 12.94 -3.11 1.84
C GLU A 43 12.71 -3.57 3.29
N ASP A 44 12.77 -4.88 3.54
CA ASP A 44 12.60 -5.50 4.87
C ASP A 44 13.81 -5.28 5.82
N GLY A 45 14.84 -4.58 5.37
CA GLY A 45 16.06 -4.31 6.14
C GLY A 45 17.08 -5.45 6.14
N SER A 46 16.79 -6.59 5.49
CA SER A 46 17.73 -7.72 5.37
C SER A 46 18.97 -7.39 4.52
N ARG A 47 18.89 -6.34 3.69
CA ARG A 47 19.92 -5.95 2.72
C ARG A 47 20.27 -7.07 1.72
N THR A 48 19.36 -8.01 1.52
CA THR A 48 19.50 -9.06 0.50
C THR A 48 19.08 -8.52 -0.87
N PRO A 49 19.60 -9.06 -1.99
CA PRO A 49 19.21 -8.61 -3.32
C PRO A 49 17.71 -8.75 -3.56
N TYR A 50 17.09 -7.68 -4.04
CA TYR A 50 15.69 -7.68 -4.44
C TYR A 50 15.50 -8.59 -5.66
N THR A 51 14.47 -9.44 -5.58
CA THR A 51 13.99 -10.26 -6.70
C THR A 51 12.56 -9.84 -6.96
N HIS A 52 12.24 -9.48 -8.21
CA HIS A 52 10.90 -9.05 -8.57
C HIS A 52 9.90 -10.21 -8.35
N PRO A 53 8.73 -9.98 -7.74
CA PRO A 53 7.76 -11.03 -7.42
C PRO A 53 7.29 -11.81 -8.66
N GLY A 54 7.23 -11.16 -9.82
CA GLY A 54 6.91 -11.79 -11.10
C GLY A 54 8.11 -12.34 -11.90
N ALA A 55 9.32 -12.33 -11.34
CA ALA A 55 10.50 -12.95 -11.96
C ALA A 55 10.61 -14.40 -11.46
N THR A 56 9.75 -15.28 -11.97
CA THR A 56 9.84 -16.71 -11.72
C THR A 56 10.98 -17.31 -12.52
N ASP A 57 12.08 -17.58 -11.81
CA ASP A 57 12.78 -18.84 -12.02
C ASP A 57 12.00 -19.87 -11.18
N GLU A 58 11.73 -21.03 -11.75
CA GLU A 58 10.74 -22.04 -11.32
C GLU A 58 10.96 -22.55 -9.88
N HIS A 59 12.12 -22.23 -9.30
CA HIS A 59 12.61 -22.71 -8.00
C HIS A 59 12.79 -21.60 -6.95
N ARG A 60 12.41 -20.34 -7.24
CA ARG A 60 12.58 -19.24 -6.28
C ARG A 60 11.45 -18.20 -6.35
N ALA A 61 10.21 -18.66 -6.40
CA ALA A 61 9.09 -17.82 -5.99
C ALA A 61 9.26 -17.53 -4.49
N VAL A 62 9.62 -16.30 -4.14
CA VAL A 62 9.60 -15.85 -2.75
C VAL A 62 8.16 -15.46 -2.44
N PRO A 63 7.42 -16.21 -1.60
CA PRO A 63 6.00 -15.93 -1.31
C PRO A 63 5.79 -14.54 -0.66
N GLU A 64 6.85 -13.99 -0.07
CA GLU A 64 6.88 -12.76 0.71
C GLU A 64 7.10 -11.48 -0.14
N GLY A 65 6.69 -11.50 -1.41
CA GLY A 65 6.99 -10.43 -2.39
C GLY A 65 5.78 -9.62 -2.87
N ASN A 66 4.55 -9.97 -2.50
CA ASN A 66 3.40 -9.34 -3.13
C ASN A 66 3.18 -7.91 -2.61
N TYR A 67 3.33 -6.94 -3.52
CA TYR A 67 3.09 -5.54 -3.24
C TYR A 67 1.60 -5.21 -3.30
N LEU A 68 1.16 -4.30 -2.44
CA LEU A 68 -0.16 -3.69 -2.58
C LEU A 68 -0.22 -2.91 -3.89
N GLN A 69 -1.23 -3.21 -4.69
CA GLN A 69 -1.45 -2.53 -5.96
C GLN A 69 -2.46 -1.40 -5.78
N LEU A 70 -2.10 -0.20 -6.20
CA LEU A 70 -3.03 0.92 -6.26
C LEU A 70 -3.43 1.15 -7.72
N PRO A 71 -4.71 1.37 -8.03
CA PRO A 71 -5.13 1.75 -9.37
C PRO A 71 -4.43 3.04 -9.80
N TYR A 72 -4.11 3.15 -11.09
CA TYR A 72 -3.46 4.35 -11.64
C TYR A 72 -4.24 5.65 -11.36
N ALA A 73 -5.57 5.55 -11.19
CA ALA A 73 -6.42 6.66 -10.79
C ALA A 73 -6.03 7.30 -9.45
N TYR A 74 -5.40 6.55 -8.55
CA TYR A 74 -4.87 7.07 -7.29
C TYR A 74 -3.94 8.28 -7.52
N TRP A 75 -2.99 8.13 -8.44
CA TRP A 75 -2.05 9.19 -8.82
C TRP A 75 -2.67 10.20 -9.77
N ARG A 76 -3.39 9.72 -10.81
CA ARG A 76 -3.94 10.58 -11.87
C ARG A 76 -4.99 11.57 -11.35
N MET A 77 -5.64 11.27 -10.23
CA MET A 77 -6.64 12.13 -9.59
C MET A 77 -6.15 12.79 -8.30
N ALA A 78 -4.82 12.79 -8.10
CA ALA A 78 -4.13 13.40 -6.97
C ALA A 78 -4.67 12.95 -5.59
N TYR A 79 -5.08 11.69 -5.45
CA TYR A 79 -5.55 11.18 -4.15
C TYR A 79 -4.41 11.08 -3.14
N ASP A 80 -3.17 10.98 -3.60
CA ASP A 80 -1.99 11.09 -2.76
C ASP A 80 -1.82 12.46 -2.10
N GLU A 81 -2.32 13.53 -2.70
CA GLU A 81 -2.31 14.86 -2.09
C GLU A 81 -3.61 15.15 -1.31
N ARG A 82 -4.75 14.68 -1.83
CA ARG A 82 -6.08 14.98 -1.27
C ARG A 82 -6.43 14.17 -0.03
N LEU A 83 -5.89 12.96 0.10
CA LEU A 83 -6.18 12.08 1.24
C LEU A 83 -5.28 12.43 2.42
N SER A 84 -5.88 12.48 3.62
CA SER A 84 -5.11 12.56 4.86
C SER A 84 -4.30 11.28 5.07
N MET A 85 -3.31 11.32 5.97
CA MET A 85 -2.57 10.12 6.34
C MET A 85 -3.50 9.00 6.85
N SER A 86 -4.51 9.35 7.65
CA SER A 86 -5.53 8.41 8.13
C SER A 86 -6.29 7.75 6.97
N ALA A 87 -6.72 8.53 5.97
CA ALA A 87 -7.43 7.98 4.81
C ALA A 87 -6.53 7.14 3.91
N LYS A 88 -5.25 7.50 3.74
CA LYS A 88 -4.27 6.67 3.01
C LYS A 88 -4.07 5.32 3.70
N LEU A 89 -3.89 5.32 5.01
CA LEU A 89 -3.72 4.08 5.79
C LEU A 89 -4.95 3.18 5.67
N VAL A 90 -6.15 3.76 5.85
CA VAL A 90 -7.39 3.00 5.69
C VAL A 90 -7.55 2.51 4.25
N LEU A 91 -7.22 3.31 3.24
CA LEU A 91 -7.24 2.88 1.83
C LEU A 91 -6.33 1.66 1.60
N LEU A 92 -5.11 1.66 2.13
CA LEU A 92 -4.19 0.53 2.01
C LEU A 92 -4.75 -0.75 2.65
N ILE A 93 -5.40 -0.62 3.81
CA ILE A 93 -6.11 -1.73 4.44
C ILE A 93 -7.25 -2.22 3.52
N CYS A 94 -8.05 -1.30 2.99
CA CYS A 94 -9.15 -1.65 2.08
C CYS A 94 -8.65 -2.38 0.82
N VAL A 95 -7.50 -1.99 0.28
CA VAL A 95 -6.86 -2.61 -0.89
C VAL A 95 -6.30 -3.99 -0.57
N SER A 96 -5.81 -4.21 0.65
CA SER A 96 -5.34 -5.53 1.12
C SER A 96 -6.47 -6.54 1.36
N LEU A 97 -7.70 -6.06 1.52
CA LEU A 97 -8.87 -6.88 1.83
C LEU A 97 -9.70 -7.14 0.56
N GLN A 98 -10.48 -8.23 0.59
CA GLN A 98 -11.47 -8.50 -0.45
C GLN A 98 -12.65 -7.51 -0.35
N ASP A 99 -13.44 -7.38 -1.42
CA ASP A 99 -14.65 -6.55 -1.39
C ASP A 99 -15.65 -7.06 -0.35
N GLU A 100 -16.52 -6.18 0.15
CA GLU A 100 -17.43 -6.47 1.27
C GLU A 100 -16.72 -6.94 2.54
N PHE A 101 -15.63 -6.27 2.91
CA PHE A 101 -14.92 -6.59 4.14
C PHE A 101 -15.55 -5.93 5.37
N ILE A 102 -15.36 -6.56 6.51
CA ILE A 102 -15.67 -5.98 7.82
C ILE A 102 -14.36 -5.45 8.40
N LEU A 103 -14.38 -4.19 8.85
CA LEU A 103 -13.27 -3.62 9.60
C LEU A 103 -13.65 -3.53 11.10
N PRO A 104 -13.28 -4.52 11.93
CA PRO A 104 -13.57 -4.48 13.36
C PRO A 104 -12.69 -3.43 14.03
N VAL A 105 -13.23 -2.21 14.19
CA VAL A 105 -12.53 -1.05 14.78
C VAL A 105 -11.91 -1.37 16.15
N THR A 106 -12.56 -2.25 16.92
CA THR A 106 -12.07 -2.72 18.23
C THR A 106 -10.78 -3.53 18.16
N HIS A 107 -10.56 -4.28 17.08
CA HIS A 107 -9.38 -5.12 16.88
C HIS A 107 -8.31 -4.44 16.03
N ALA A 108 -8.66 -3.33 15.38
CA ALA A 108 -7.83 -2.73 14.37
C ALA A 108 -6.53 -2.12 14.92
N ALA A 109 -6.49 -1.73 16.19
CA ALA A 109 -5.24 -1.38 16.88
C ALA A 109 -4.28 -2.58 16.97
N LYS A 110 -4.80 -3.77 17.28
CA LYS A 110 -4.01 -5.00 17.36
C LYS A 110 -3.55 -5.48 15.98
N TRP A 111 -4.41 -5.39 14.96
CA TRP A 111 -4.13 -5.93 13.64
C TRP A 111 -3.30 -4.99 12.76
N TYR A 112 -3.55 -3.69 12.85
CA TYR A 112 -2.96 -2.70 11.93
C TYR A 112 -2.09 -1.66 12.65
N GLY A 113 -2.00 -1.70 13.98
CA GLY A 113 -1.25 -0.70 14.76
C GLY A 113 -1.87 0.70 14.75
N LEU A 114 -3.16 0.83 14.38
CA LEU A 114 -3.84 2.12 14.25
C LEU A 114 -4.88 2.33 15.35
N SER A 115 -4.95 3.54 15.88
CA SER A 115 -6.01 3.88 16.83
C SER A 115 -7.39 3.86 16.16
N ALA A 116 -8.41 3.55 16.96
CA ALA A 116 -9.80 3.57 16.51
C ALA A 116 -10.19 4.93 15.88
N THR A 117 -9.71 6.03 16.45
CA THR A 117 -9.92 7.39 15.92
C THR A 117 -9.34 7.56 14.52
N ARG A 118 -8.08 7.14 14.28
CA ARG A 118 -7.46 7.27 12.94
C ARG A 118 -8.23 6.48 11.88
N ILE A 119 -8.71 5.29 12.25
CA ILE A 119 -9.52 4.48 11.34
C ILE A 119 -10.86 5.16 11.07
N HIS A 120 -11.50 5.69 12.11
CA HIS A 120 -12.74 6.42 11.97
C HIS A 120 -12.59 7.64 11.05
N ASP A 121 -11.56 8.45 11.26
CA ASP A 121 -11.27 9.63 10.44
C ASP A 121 -11.01 9.24 8.97
N GLY A 122 -10.23 8.18 8.76
CA GLY A 122 -9.94 7.66 7.42
C GLY A 122 -11.19 7.15 6.71
N LEU A 123 -12.00 6.32 7.37
CA LEU A 123 -13.29 5.83 6.84
C LEU A 123 -14.23 6.98 6.53
N THR A 124 -14.31 7.98 7.41
CA THR A 124 -15.17 9.16 7.22
C THR A 124 -14.74 9.96 6.00
N GLN A 125 -13.44 10.23 5.83
CA GLN A 125 -12.94 10.98 4.67
C GLN A 125 -13.16 10.21 3.37
N LEU A 126 -12.86 8.91 3.33
CA LEU A 126 -13.07 8.09 2.12
C LEU A 126 -14.54 8.03 1.72
N ARG A 127 -15.46 7.94 2.68
CA ARG A 127 -16.91 8.00 2.42
C ARG A 127 -17.36 9.38 1.95
N HIS A 128 -16.85 10.45 2.56
CA HIS A 128 -17.17 11.82 2.17
C HIS A 128 -16.72 12.13 0.72
N LEU A 129 -15.61 11.54 0.29
CA LEU A 129 -15.10 11.65 -1.09
C LEU A 129 -15.75 10.66 -2.07
N ASP A 130 -16.77 9.92 -1.64
CA ASP A 130 -17.48 8.90 -2.41
C ASP A 130 -16.58 7.76 -2.95
N LEU A 131 -15.48 7.46 -2.22
CA LEU A 131 -14.51 6.42 -2.58
C LEU A 131 -14.79 5.08 -1.89
N LEU A 132 -15.64 5.09 -0.86
CA LEU A 132 -15.96 3.93 -0.04
C LEU A 132 -17.46 3.88 0.25
N GLU A 133 -18.09 2.75 -0.06
CA GLU A 133 -19.46 2.47 0.31
C GLU A 133 -19.50 1.73 1.66
N MET A 134 -20.53 2.00 2.46
CA MET A 134 -20.76 1.33 3.74
C MET A 134 -22.20 0.84 3.80
N ARG A 135 -22.37 -0.48 3.96
CA ARG A 135 -23.65 -1.15 4.15
C ARG A 135 -23.75 -1.67 5.57
N VAL A 136 -24.88 -1.39 6.22
CA VAL A 136 -25.19 -1.94 7.55
C VAL A 136 -26.07 -3.17 7.38
N VAL A 137 -25.68 -4.28 8.01
CA VAL A 137 -26.46 -5.52 8.04
C VAL A 137 -26.82 -5.82 9.48
N SER A 138 -28.11 -6.03 9.76
CA SER A 138 -28.55 -6.57 11.03
C SER A 138 -28.36 -8.08 11.04
N ARG A 139 -27.67 -8.60 12.06
CA ARG A 139 -27.64 -10.03 12.37
C ARG A 139 -28.34 -10.31 13.69
N PRO A 140 -29.15 -11.37 13.77
CA PRO A 140 -29.69 -11.83 15.04
C PRO A 140 -28.54 -12.18 15.99
N ALA A 141 -28.54 -11.56 17.16
CA ALA A 141 -27.55 -11.77 18.21
C ALA A 141 -28.29 -11.94 19.54
N PRO A 142 -28.84 -13.14 19.82
CA PRO A 142 -29.74 -13.39 20.95
C PRO A 142 -29.11 -13.15 22.32
N LEU A 143 -27.78 -13.08 22.40
CA LEU A 143 -27.01 -12.80 23.62
C LEU A 143 -26.76 -11.30 23.88
N THR A 144 -27.23 -10.42 23.00
CA THR A 144 -27.19 -8.96 23.24
C THR A 144 -28.53 -8.49 23.80
N GLU A 145 -28.54 -7.45 24.65
CA GLU A 145 -29.77 -6.92 25.27
C GLU A 145 -30.87 -6.57 24.27
N ARG A 146 -30.51 -6.24 23.02
CA ARG A 146 -31.44 -5.90 21.93
C ARG A 146 -31.73 -7.06 20.97
N GLY A 147 -31.09 -8.22 21.14
CA GLY A 147 -31.28 -9.39 20.27
C GLY A 147 -30.71 -9.25 18.85
N VAL A 148 -30.04 -8.14 18.52
CA VAL A 148 -29.50 -7.84 17.20
C VAL A 148 -28.13 -7.15 17.31
N THR A 149 -27.22 -7.49 16.40
CA THR A 149 -25.95 -6.79 16.20
C THR A 149 -25.92 -6.18 14.79
N PHE A 150 -25.22 -5.06 14.64
CA PHE A 150 -25.06 -4.38 13.36
C PHE A 150 -23.63 -4.57 12.86
N GLU A 151 -23.48 -5.25 11.74
CA GLU A 151 -22.21 -5.38 11.03
C GLU A 151 -22.12 -4.33 9.94
N ARG A 152 -20.94 -3.70 9.82
CA ARG A 152 -20.66 -2.70 8.78
C ARG A 152 -19.75 -3.34 7.75
N TYR A 153 -20.30 -3.50 6.55
CA TYR A 153 -19.60 -3.99 5.38
C TYR A 153 -19.12 -2.80 4.55
N TYR A 154 -17.87 -2.84 4.12
CA TYR A 154 -17.25 -1.79 3.34
C TYR A 154 -16.81 -2.31 1.96
N THR A 155 -17.01 -1.47 0.94
CA THR A 155 -16.61 -1.77 -0.44
C THR A 155 -15.96 -0.55 -1.05
N LEU A 156 -14.76 -0.71 -1.62
CA LEU A 156 -14.12 0.36 -2.39
C LEU A 156 -14.90 0.62 -3.67
N LYS A 157 -15.10 1.90 -3.99
CA LYS A 157 -15.76 2.31 -5.23
C LYS A 157 -14.74 2.56 -6.34
N PRO A 158 -15.13 2.42 -7.62
CA PRO A 158 -14.35 2.99 -8.71
C PRO A 158 -14.11 4.49 -8.46
N PRO A 159 -12.92 5.02 -8.77
CA PRO A 159 -11.86 4.40 -9.56
C PRO A 159 -10.77 3.73 -8.72
N LEU A 160 -10.92 3.64 -7.39
CA LEU A 160 -9.93 3.04 -6.49
C LEU A 160 -10.17 1.54 -6.22
N ARG A 161 -11.30 0.99 -6.68
CA ARG A 161 -11.53 -0.45 -6.74
C ARG A 161 -10.64 -1.08 -7.81
N LEU A 162 -9.81 -2.05 -7.43
CA LEU A 162 -9.08 -2.89 -8.38
C LEU A 162 -10.06 -3.84 -9.09
N PRO A 163 -9.88 -4.10 -10.40
CA PRO A 163 -10.64 -5.13 -11.09
C PRO A 163 -10.32 -6.51 -10.51
N GLU A 164 -11.31 -7.40 -10.48
CA GLU A 164 -11.21 -8.74 -9.85
C GLU A 164 -10.07 -9.58 -10.43
N THR A 165 -9.72 -9.37 -11.71
CA THR A 165 -8.63 -10.05 -12.43
C THR A 165 -7.24 -9.76 -11.86
N THR A 166 -7.06 -8.64 -11.16
CA THR A 166 -5.74 -8.19 -10.68
C THR A 166 -5.38 -8.74 -9.29
N ARG A 167 -6.34 -9.31 -8.55
CA ARG A 167 -6.16 -9.76 -7.15
C ARG A 167 -5.64 -11.20 -6.98
N GLN A 168 -5.35 -11.93 -8.07
CA GLN A 168 -4.94 -13.35 -8.03
C GLN A 168 -3.43 -13.61 -8.21
N LEU A 169 -2.58 -12.59 -8.11
CA LEU A 169 -1.11 -12.72 -8.20
C LEU A 169 -0.48 -12.47 -6.83
#